data_AF-A0AAV2MPP4-F1
#
_entry.id   AF-A0AAV2MPP4-F1
#
_cell.length_a   1.000
_cell.length_b   1.000
_cell.length_c   1.000
_cell.angle_alpha   90.00
_cell.angle_beta   90.00
_cell.angle_gamma   90.00
#
_symmetry.space_group_name_H-M   'P 1'
#
loop_
_entity.id
_entity.type
_entity.pdbx_description
1 polymer ?
#
loop_
_entity_poly.entity_id
_entity_poly.type
_entity_poly.pdbx_seq_one_letter_code
_entity_poly.pdbx_strand_id
1 'polypeptide(L)'
;MAASLNRMNQITSLQPQTGPSAMESLRKCTFLLIVVSLLCRLSLADDFELEEFLKREYSLIKPYRGLGFSSSSQWDLMGTAVVTPDYIRLTPDSQSRQGAVWSRVPFYLRDWELKVHFKIHGQGKKNFNGDGLAIWLTKERMQNGPVFGNINKFTGLGIFVDTYPNAEKQHDVSPAHQDNRASS
;
A
#
# COMPACT_ATOMS: atom_id res chain seq x y z
N MET A 1 83.42 -44.98 19.86
CA MET A 1 83.82 -44.15 18.69
C MET A 1 82.56 -43.93 17.88
N ALA A 2 82.03 -42.69 17.89
CA ALA A 2 82.02 -41.77 16.75
C ALA A 2 81.05 -42.26 15.66
N ALA A 3 80.09 -41.52 15.11
CA ALA A 3 79.74 -40.10 15.09
C ALA A 3 78.27 -40.03 14.56
N SER A 4 77.47 -38.98 14.83
CA SER A 4 77.19 -37.89 13.85
C SER A 4 76.46 -38.37 12.58
N LEU A 5 75.36 -37.82 12.06
CA LEU A 5 74.62 -36.57 12.26
C LEU A 5 73.37 -36.63 11.35
N ASN A 6 72.41 -35.75 11.61
CA ASN A 6 71.42 -35.16 10.68
C ASN A 6 70.37 -36.09 10.05
N ARG A 7 69.07 -36.10 10.41
CA ARG A 7 68.07 -35.01 10.55
C ARG A 7 68.34 -33.69 9.81
N MET A 8 67.23 -33.16 9.27
CA MET A 8 66.99 -31.79 8.80
C MET A 8 67.48 -31.51 7.38
N ASN A 9 66.73 -30.90 6.47
CA ASN A 9 65.47 -30.15 6.59
C ASN A 9 64.92 -29.92 5.17
N GLN A 10 63.60 -30.05 4.99
CA GLN A 10 62.74 -29.01 4.42
C GLN A 10 61.31 -29.56 4.27
N ILE A 11 60.51 -29.40 5.32
CA ILE A 11 59.06 -29.34 5.14
C ILE A 11 58.64 -27.96 5.63
N THR A 12 58.34 -27.12 4.65
CA THR A 12 57.82 -25.76 4.76
C THR A 12 56.61 -25.74 5.70
N SER A 13 56.67 -24.92 6.73
CA SER A 13 55.62 -24.77 7.74
C SER A 13 54.33 -24.21 7.13
N LEU A 14 53.30 -25.04 6.97
CA LEU A 14 51.93 -24.57 6.88
C LEU A 14 51.50 -24.16 8.29
N GLN A 15 51.40 -22.85 8.56
CA GLN A 15 50.80 -22.38 9.81
C GLN A 15 49.35 -22.89 9.89
N PRO A 16 48.92 -23.47 11.01
CA PRO A 16 47.53 -23.86 11.20
C PRO A 16 46.68 -22.59 11.32
N GLN A 17 45.71 -22.43 10.43
CA GLN A 17 44.59 -21.52 10.64
C GLN A 17 43.80 -22.03 11.84
N THR A 18 44.10 -21.52 13.04
CA THR A 18 43.35 -21.85 14.25
C THR A 18 41.95 -21.26 14.12
N GLY A 19 40.95 -22.12 13.89
CA GLY A 19 39.55 -21.73 13.90
C GLY A 19 39.14 -21.12 15.25
N PRO A 20 38.04 -20.35 15.30
CA PRO A 20 37.60 -19.71 16.53
C PRO A 20 37.35 -20.75 17.62
N SER A 21 37.73 -20.43 18.86
CA SER A 21 37.51 -21.35 19.97
C SER A 21 36.01 -21.61 20.19
N ALA A 22 35.65 -22.78 20.72
CA ALA A 22 34.25 -23.11 21.02
C ALA A 22 33.57 -22.05 21.90
N MET A 23 34.33 -21.41 22.81
CA MET A 23 33.82 -20.33 23.66
C MET A 23 33.55 -19.03 22.89
N GLU A 24 34.38 -18.67 21.91
CA GLU A 24 34.13 -17.52 21.04
C GLU A 24 32.90 -17.75 20.15
N SER A 25 32.74 -18.98 19.65
CA SER A 25 31.58 -19.38 18.86
C SER A 25 30.30 -19.32 19.69
N LEU A 26 30.34 -19.80 20.94
CA LEU A 26 29.21 -19.72 21.87
C LEU A 26 28.83 -18.26 22.19
N ARG A 27 29.80 -17.39 22.45
CA ARG A 27 29.57 -15.96 22.72
C ARG A 27 28.90 -15.26 21.53
N LYS A 28 29.33 -15.57 20.30
CA LYS A 28 28.72 -15.06 19.06
C LYS A 28 27.29 -15.56 18.91
N CYS A 29 27.03 -16.84 19.17
CA CYS A 29 25.68 -17.42 19.13
C CYS A 29 24.75 -16.77 20.16
N THR A 30 25.19 -16.60 21.42
CA THR A 30 24.38 -15.95 22.46
C THR A 30 24.08 -14.50 22.10
N PHE A 31 25.07 -13.75 21.60
CA PHE A 31 24.85 -12.39 21.13
C PHE A 31 23.85 -12.34 19.98
N LEU A 32 23.98 -13.22 18.99
CA LEU A 32 23.04 -13.34 17.89
C LEU A 32 21.62 -13.64 18.39
N LEU A 33 21.46 -14.57 19.34
CA LEU A 33 20.16 -14.93 19.92
C LEU A 33 19.53 -13.75 20.67
N ILE A 34 20.32 -12.96 21.41
CA ILE A 34 19.82 -11.76 22.09
C ILE A 34 19.37 -10.72 21.07
N VAL A 35 20.16 -10.48 20.03
CA VAL A 35 19.81 -9.54 18.95
C VAL A 35 18.53 -9.99 18.25
N VAL A 36 18.41 -11.27 17.87
CA VAL A 36 17.21 -11.83 17.24
C VAL A 36 16.00 -11.69 18.17
N SER A 37 16.13 -12.02 19.46
CA SER A 37 15.05 -11.87 20.45
C SER A 37 14.59 -10.41 20.59
N LEU A 38 15.53 -9.46 20.62
CA LEU A 38 15.22 -8.04 20.71
C LEU A 38 14.52 -7.55 19.44
N LEU A 39 15.00 -7.95 18.25
CA LEU A 39 14.37 -7.63 16.98
C LEU A 39 12.97 -8.23 16.86
N CYS A 40 12.78 -9.48 17.30
CA CYS A 40 11.46 -10.12 17.35
C CYS A 40 10.51 -9.38 18.29
N ARG A 41 10.96 -8.99 19.49
CA ARG A 41 10.12 -8.22 20.43
C ARG A 41 9.71 -6.86 19.87
N LEU A 42 10.61 -6.19 19.15
CA LEU A 42 10.31 -4.91 18.51
C LEU A 42 9.23 -5.07 17.42
N SER A 43 9.34 -6.12 16.60
CA SER A 43 8.35 -6.41 15.55
C SER A 43 6.98 -6.79 16.12
N LEU A 44 6.95 -7.61 17.17
CA LEU A 44 5.69 -8.07 17.76
C LEU A 44 4.93 -6.96 18.49
N ALA A 45 5.63 -5.94 18.99
CA ALA A 45 4.99 -4.81 19.66
C ALA A 45 4.15 -3.97 18.69
N ASP A 46 4.64 -3.74 17.46
CA ASP A 46 3.94 -2.95 16.43
C ASP A 46 2.64 -3.65 15.96
N ASP A 47 2.71 -4.96 15.73
CA ASP A 47 1.54 -5.77 15.35
C ASP A 47 0.49 -5.83 16.48
N PHE A 48 0.92 -5.90 17.74
CA PHE A 48 0.01 -5.99 18.89
C PHE A 48 -0.78 -4.70 19.11
N GLU A 49 -0.13 -3.52 19.02
CA GLU A 49 -0.85 -2.25 19.12
C GLU A 49 -1.86 -2.08 17.98
N LEU A 50 -1.52 -2.53 16.77
CA LEU A 50 -2.44 -2.46 15.64
C LEU A 50 -3.73 -3.24 15.89
N GLU A 51 -3.65 -4.46 16.42
CA GLU A 51 -4.83 -5.30 16.67
C GLU A 51 -5.74 -4.75 17.78
N GLU A 52 -5.18 -4.10 18.80
CA GLU A 52 -5.95 -3.57 19.93
C GLU A 52 -6.88 -2.41 19.50
N PHE A 53 -6.40 -1.53 18.63
CA PHE A 53 -7.16 -0.36 18.18
C PHE A 53 -7.97 -0.61 16.90
N LEU A 54 -7.74 -1.74 16.22
CA LEU A 54 -8.43 -2.07 14.98
C LEU A 54 -9.95 -2.22 15.18
N LYS A 55 -10.72 -1.38 14.47
CA LYS A 55 -12.18 -1.47 14.43
C LYS A 55 -12.64 -2.29 13.23
N ARG A 56 -12.98 -3.56 13.49
CA ARG A 56 -13.35 -4.54 12.44
C ARG A 56 -14.56 -4.08 11.61
N GLU A 57 -15.54 -3.43 12.24
CA GLU A 57 -16.74 -2.93 11.57
C GLU A 57 -16.45 -1.83 10.53
N TYR A 58 -15.32 -1.12 10.65
CA TYR A 58 -14.85 -0.09 9.71
C TYR A 58 -13.67 -0.57 8.86
N SER A 59 -13.34 -1.86 8.88
CA SER A 59 -12.17 -2.41 8.19
C SER A 59 -12.55 -3.26 6.98
N LEU A 60 -11.75 -3.17 5.91
CA LEU A 60 -11.79 -4.05 4.75
C LEU A 60 -10.51 -4.88 4.70
N ILE A 61 -10.55 -6.10 5.25
CA ILE A 61 -9.39 -6.98 5.39
C ILE A 61 -9.65 -8.31 4.66
N LYS A 62 -8.59 -8.89 4.09
CA LYS A 62 -8.65 -10.21 3.44
C LYS A 62 -9.04 -11.32 4.44
N PRO A 63 -9.66 -12.42 3.99
CA PRO A 63 -10.21 -12.61 2.65
C PRO A 63 -11.56 -11.89 2.52
N TYR A 64 -11.76 -11.14 1.44
CA TYR A 64 -12.92 -10.27 1.20
C TYR A 64 -14.25 -11.03 0.94
N ARG A 65 -14.43 -12.23 1.50
CA ARG A 65 -15.57 -13.12 1.23
C ARG A 65 -16.87 -12.51 1.73
N GLY A 66 -17.92 -12.59 0.91
CA GLY A 66 -19.27 -12.14 1.27
C GLY A 66 -19.52 -10.63 1.18
N LEU A 67 -18.51 -9.84 0.80
CA LEU A 67 -18.65 -8.40 0.52
C LEU A 67 -19.67 -8.16 -0.60
N GLY A 68 -20.65 -7.29 -0.34
CA GLY A 68 -21.69 -6.90 -1.30
C GLY A 68 -22.80 -7.92 -1.59
N PHE A 69 -22.63 -9.20 -1.23
CA PHE A 69 -23.61 -10.26 -1.49
C PHE A 69 -24.32 -10.77 -0.23
N SER A 70 -23.68 -10.66 0.94
CA SER A 70 -24.29 -11.05 2.20
C SER A 70 -25.00 -9.86 2.85
N SER A 71 -26.23 -10.08 3.32
CA SER A 71 -26.96 -9.10 4.15
C SER A 71 -26.18 -8.73 5.42
N SER A 72 -25.31 -9.63 5.91
CA SER A 72 -24.44 -9.41 7.06
C SER A 72 -23.18 -8.58 6.78
N SER A 73 -22.89 -8.23 5.53
CA SER A 73 -21.71 -7.41 5.21
C SER A 73 -21.90 -5.98 5.70
N GLN A 74 -20.88 -5.39 6.35
CA GLN A 74 -20.87 -3.97 6.71
C GLN A 74 -20.63 -3.04 5.52
N TRP A 75 -20.51 -3.56 4.29
CA TRP A 75 -20.10 -2.77 3.14
C TRP A 75 -20.97 -3.05 1.90
N ASP A 76 -21.28 -1.98 1.17
CA ASP A 76 -22.00 -2.01 -0.10
C ASP A 76 -21.04 -1.76 -1.26
N LEU A 77 -21.20 -2.57 -2.31
CA LEU A 77 -20.52 -2.36 -3.60
C LEU A 77 -21.38 -1.46 -4.50
N MET A 78 -20.72 -0.65 -5.30
CA MET A 78 -21.37 0.25 -6.25
C MET A 78 -20.61 0.29 -7.57
N GLY A 79 -21.35 0.48 -8.66
CA GLY A 79 -20.79 0.67 -10.00
C GLY A 79 -20.02 -0.55 -10.48
N THR A 80 -18.79 -0.35 -10.93
CA THR A 80 -17.96 -1.40 -11.55
C THR A 80 -17.12 -2.20 -10.56
N ALA A 81 -17.34 -2.02 -9.25
CA ALA A 81 -16.53 -2.65 -8.23
C ALA A 81 -16.69 -4.18 -8.26
N VAL A 82 -15.57 -4.90 -8.25
CA VAL A 82 -15.52 -6.37 -8.23
C VAL A 82 -14.66 -6.83 -7.06
N VAL A 83 -15.16 -7.82 -6.34
CA VAL A 83 -14.47 -8.44 -5.20
C VAL A 83 -13.77 -9.71 -5.64
N THR A 84 -12.50 -9.85 -5.25
CA THR A 84 -11.73 -11.10 -5.37
C THR A 84 -11.25 -11.50 -3.97
N PRO A 85 -10.73 -12.73 -3.77
CA PRO A 85 -10.16 -13.12 -2.48
C PRO A 85 -9.01 -12.23 -2.02
N ASP A 86 -8.24 -11.67 -2.97
CA ASP A 86 -6.98 -10.97 -2.70
C ASP A 86 -7.08 -9.45 -2.76
N TYR A 87 -8.05 -8.89 -3.48
CA TYR A 87 -8.23 -7.45 -3.63
C TYR A 87 -9.67 -7.12 -4.02
N ILE A 88 -10.05 -5.87 -3.76
CA ILE A 88 -11.25 -5.26 -4.31
C ILE A 88 -10.81 -4.32 -5.44
N ARG A 89 -11.32 -4.55 -6.64
CA ARG A 89 -11.05 -3.68 -7.79
C ARG A 89 -12.22 -2.74 -7.99
N LEU A 90 -12.00 -1.44 -7.80
CA LEU A 90 -13.04 -0.42 -7.99
C LEU A 90 -13.38 -0.22 -9.47
N THR A 91 -12.36 -0.05 -10.31
CA THR A 91 -12.51 0.17 -11.75
C THR A 91 -11.56 -0.75 -12.54
N PRO A 92 -11.99 -1.25 -13.71
CA PRO A 92 -11.09 -1.86 -14.67
C PRO A 92 -10.31 -0.77 -15.44
N ASP A 93 -9.24 -1.17 -16.12
CA ASP A 93 -8.46 -0.33 -17.04
C ASP A 93 -9.23 -0.08 -18.34
N SER A 94 -10.34 0.65 -18.23
CA SER A 94 -11.19 1.06 -19.34
C SER A 94 -11.82 2.41 -19.02
N GLN A 95 -12.08 3.20 -20.06
CA GLN A 95 -12.57 4.56 -19.92
C GLN A 95 -13.97 4.63 -19.29
N SER A 96 -14.24 5.77 -18.65
CA SER A 96 -15.57 6.14 -18.13
C SER A 96 -16.14 5.11 -17.14
N ARG A 97 -15.29 4.62 -16.22
CA ARG A 97 -15.69 3.69 -15.17
C ARG A 97 -15.67 4.36 -13.81
N GLN A 98 -16.68 4.02 -13.02
CA GLN A 98 -16.82 4.44 -11.65
C GLN A 98 -17.23 3.22 -10.83
N GLY A 99 -16.51 2.97 -9.75
CA GLY A 99 -16.86 1.95 -8.78
C GLY A 99 -16.44 2.40 -7.40
N ALA A 100 -17.19 1.96 -6.41
CA ALA A 100 -16.98 2.35 -5.02
C ALA A 100 -17.34 1.20 -4.08
N VAL A 101 -16.78 1.27 -2.88
CA VAL A 101 -17.23 0.48 -1.73
C VAL A 101 -17.57 1.45 -0.62
N TRP A 102 -18.75 1.31 -0.03
CA TRP A 102 -19.26 2.20 1.02
C TRP A 102 -19.59 1.41 2.28
N SER A 103 -19.18 1.91 3.45
CA SER A 103 -19.62 1.33 4.72
C SER A 103 -21.12 1.56 4.92
N ARG A 104 -21.82 0.55 5.42
CA ARG A 104 -23.20 0.61 5.93
C ARG A 104 -23.23 1.14 7.35
N VAL A 105 -22.15 0.95 8.11
CA VAL A 105 -22.05 1.34 9.51
C VAL A 105 -21.64 2.81 9.55
N PRO A 106 -22.45 3.70 10.16
CA PRO A 106 -22.06 5.09 10.34
C PRO A 106 -20.84 5.22 11.25
N PHE A 107 -19.99 6.21 10.98
CA PHE A 107 -18.71 6.38 11.66
C PHE A 107 -18.81 7.47 12.76
N TYR A 108 -18.52 7.11 14.01
CA TYR A 108 -18.67 7.99 15.18
C TYR A 108 -17.40 8.19 16.01
N LEU A 109 -16.25 7.70 15.53
CA LEU A 109 -14.99 7.83 16.26
C LEU A 109 -14.47 9.27 16.16
N ARG A 110 -14.06 9.82 17.31
CA ARG A 110 -13.49 11.16 17.39
C ARG A 110 -12.07 11.19 16.86
N ASP A 111 -11.24 10.31 17.41
CA ASP A 111 -9.83 10.16 17.09
C ASP A 111 -9.65 8.83 16.36
N TRP A 112 -9.06 8.88 15.17
CA TRP A 112 -8.95 7.71 14.31
C TRP A 112 -7.73 7.80 13.41
N GLU A 113 -7.22 6.63 13.04
CA GLU A 113 -6.19 6.45 12.03
C GLU A 113 -6.72 5.51 10.95
N LEU A 114 -6.43 5.82 9.69
CA LEU A 114 -6.81 4.99 8.55
C LEU A 114 -5.56 4.58 7.76
N LYS A 115 -5.29 3.27 7.74
CA LYS A 115 -4.25 2.68 6.88
C LYS A 115 -4.92 2.10 5.63
N VAL A 116 -4.55 2.61 4.45
CA VAL A 116 -5.11 2.17 3.16
C VAL A 116 -4.04 1.55 2.30
N HIS A 117 -4.20 0.28 1.97
CA HIS A 117 -3.35 -0.43 1.03
C HIS A 117 -4.05 -0.44 -0.33
N PHE A 118 -3.54 0.35 -1.29
CA PHE A 118 -4.12 0.46 -2.63
C PHE A 118 -3.06 0.29 -3.71
N LYS A 119 -3.51 0.03 -4.93
CA LYS A 119 -2.67 -0.04 -6.12
C LYS A 119 -3.43 0.57 -7.29
N ILE A 120 -2.82 1.54 -7.96
CA ILE A 120 -3.30 2.10 -9.23
C ILE A 120 -2.34 1.62 -10.32
N HIS A 121 -2.87 0.99 -11.38
CA HIS A 121 -2.08 0.53 -12.51
C HIS A 121 -2.93 0.50 -13.79
N GLY A 122 -2.30 0.65 -14.95
CA GLY A 122 -2.94 0.59 -16.26
C GLY A 122 -1.91 0.40 -17.38
N GLN A 123 -2.36 -0.06 -18.54
CA GLN A 123 -1.52 -0.30 -19.73
C GLN A 123 -1.44 0.90 -20.68
N GLY A 124 -2.16 1.99 -20.40
CA GLY A 124 -2.18 3.19 -21.23
C GLY A 124 -0.86 3.96 -21.25
N LYS A 125 -0.60 4.67 -22.37
CA LYS A 125 0.55 5.58 -22.52
C LYS A 125 0.55 6.62 -21.40
N LYS A 126 1.75 7.06 -20.99
CA LYS A 126 2.08 7.85 -19.78
C LYS A 126 1.17 9.04 -19.40
N ASN A 127 0.30 9.53 -20.30
CA ASN A 127 -0.50 10.74 -20.11
C ASN A 127 -2.02 10.54 -20.31
N PHE A 128 -2.55 9.31 -20.24
CA PHE A 128 -4.00 9.03 -20.38
C PHE A 128 -4.59 8.16 -19.26
N ASN A 129 -3.84 7.94 -18.19
CA ASN A 129 -4.29 7.12 -17.06
C ASN A 129 -4.83 8.07 -15.99
N GLY A 130 -6.14 8.03 -15.74
CA GLY A 130 -6.84 8.92 -14.82
C GLY A 130 -8.30 8.49 -14.64
N ASP A 131 -9.02 9.00 -13.64
CA ASP A 131 -8.65 10.17 -12.82
C ASP A 131 -7.85 9.80 -11.56
N GLY A 132 -8.20 8.70 -10.88
CA GLY A 132 -7.47 8.22 -9.68
C GLY A 132 -8.39 7.58 -8.63
N LEU A 133 -8.12 7.83 -7.35
CA LEU A 133 -8.84 7.26 -6.21
C LEU A 133 -9.27 8.35 -5.22
N ALA A 134 -10.42 8.18 -4.58
CA ALA A 134 -10.83 9.01 -3.44
C ALA A 134 -11.20 8.15 -2.23
N ILE A 135 -10.92 8.66 -1.04
CA ILE A 135 -11.38 8.14 0.25
C ILE A 135 -12.36 9.14 0.83
N TRP A 136 -13.52 8.65 1.27
CA TRP A 136 -14.65 9.47 1.70
C TRP A 136 -15.01 9.20 3.15
N LEU A 137 -15.14 10.27 3.93
CA LEU A 137 -15.82 10.28 5.23
C LEU A 137 -16.91 11.35 5.17
N THR A 138 -18.10 10.95 4.72
CA THR A 138 -19.19 11.86 4.36
C THR A 138 -20.49 11.51 5.06
N LYS A 139 -21.35 12.52 5.22
CA LYS A 139 -22.68 12.37 5.81
C LYS A 139 -23.58 11.47 4.95
N GLU A 140 -23.63 11.73 3.65
CA GLU A 140 -24.34 10.89 2.69
C GLU A 140 -23.40 9.82 2.11
N ARG A 141 -23.94 8.64 1.78
CA ARG A 141 -23.23 7.54 1.13
C ARG A 141 -23.91 7.12 -0.17
N MET A 142 -23.15 6.43 -1.03
CA MET A 142 -23.65 5.88 -2.31
C MET A 142 -24.33 6.91 -3.23
N GLN A 143 -23.80 8.14 -3.26
CA GLN A 143 -24.27 9.19 -4.17
C GLN A 143 -23.35 9.23 -5.39
N ASN A 144 -23.83 8.83 -6.56
CA ASN A 144 -23.00 8.91 -7.78
C ASN A 144 -22.76 10.37 -8.19
N GLY A 145 -21.58 10.65 -8.74
CA GLY A 145 -21.28 11.95 -9.30
C GLY A 145 -19.92 12.05 -9.97
N PRO A 146 -19.55 13.26 -10.42
CA PRO A 146 -18.36 13.48 -11.23
C PRO A 146 -17.06 13.49 -10.42
N VAL A 147 -17.11 13.56 -9.09
CA VAL A 147 -15.92 13.70 -8.25
C VAL A 147 -15.47 12.32 -7.78
N PHE A 148 -14.59 11.67 -8.54
CA PHE A 148 -14.06 10.32 -8.23
C PHE A 148 -15.17 9.32 -7.85
N GLY A 149 -16.33 9.39 -8.54
CA GLY A 149 -17.49 8.53 -8.30
C GLY A 149 -18.48 9.02 -7.23
N ASN A 150 -18.27 10.20 -6.64
CA ASN A 150 -19.18 10.81 -5.66
C ASN A 150 -19.77 12.15 -6.14
N ILE A 151 -20.84 12.61 -5.49
CA ILE A 151 -21.46 13.92 -5.74
C ILE A 151 -20.49 15.08 -5.44
N ASN A 152 -20.58 16.15 -6.23
CA ASN A 152 -19.72 17.34 -6.06
C ASN A 152 -19.99 18.09 -4.73
N LYS A 153 -21.27 18.29 -4.38
CA LYS A 153 -21.67 19.00 -3.15
C LYS A 153 -21.87 18.01 -2.00
N PHE A 154 -20.79 17.46 -1.47
CA PHE A 154 -20.82 16.55 -0.32
C PHE A 154 -20.58 17.30 1.01
N THR A 155 -21.01 16.71 2.12
CA THR A 155 -20.68 17.19 3.48
C THR A 155 -19.77 16.19 4.17
N GLY A 156 -18.55 16.61 4.51
CA GLY A 156 -17.57 15.77 5.20
C GLY A 156 -16.15 15.98 4.68
N LEU A 157 -15.37 14.90 4.67
CA LEU A 157 -13.98 14.87 4.23
C LEU A 157 -13.83 14.00 2.96
N GLY A 158 -13.11 14.53 1.98
CA GLY A 158 -12.64 13.80 0.81
C GLY A 158 -11.13 13.88 0.71
N ILE A 159 -10.46 12.73 0.59
CA ILE A 159 -9.01 12.64 0.36
C ILE A 159 -8.82 12.11 -1.06
N PHE A 160 -8.16 12.90 -1.90
CA PHE A 160 -8.01 12.61 -3.33
C PHE A 160 -6.58 12.18 -3.65
N VAL A 161 -6.46 11.04 -4.32
CA VAL A 161 -5.24 10.57 -4.98
C VAL A 161 -5.46 10.76 -6.48
N ASP A 162 -5.18 11.96 -6.96
CA ASP A 162 -5.28 12.33 -8.38
C ASP A 162 -4.02 11.87 -9.12
N THR A 163 -4.24 11.18 -10.25
CA THR A 163 -3.17 10.64 -11.09
C THR A 163 -3.04 11.36 -12.43
N TYR A 164 -3.91 12.33 -12.70
CA TYR A 164 -4.00 13.02 -13.98
C TYR A 164 -3.84 14.54 -13.85
N PRO A 165 -2.86 15.17 -14.53
CA PRO A 165 -2.69 16.62 -14.50
C PRO A 165 -3.78 17.31 -15.31
N ASN A 166 -4.89 17.66 -14.66
CA ASN A 166 -6.03 18.32 -15.30
C ASN A 166 -5.78 19.79 -15.70
N ALA A 167 -4.80 20.46 -15.10
CA ALA A 167 -4.54 21.89 -15.28
C ALA A 167 -4.06 22.28 -16.69
N GLU A 168 -3.40 21.36 -17.42
CA GLU A 168 -2.85 21.67 -18.74
C GLU A 168 -3.93 21.82 -19.83
N LYS A 169 -5.13 21.24 -19.63
CA LYS A 169 -6.22 21.31 -20.62
C LYS A 169 -6.99 22.63 -20.62
N GLN A 170 -6.88 23.46 -19.58
CA GLN A 170 -7.62 24.74 -19.51
C GLN A 170 -7.01 25.83 -20.42
N HIS A 171 -5.77 25.66 -20.90
CA HIS A 171 -5.13 26.63 -21.79
C HIS A 171 -5.49 26.50 -23.28
N ASP A 172 -6.13 25.41 -23.70
CA ASP A 172 -6.50 25.19 -25.11
C ASP A 172 -7.88 25.73 -25.50
N VAL A 173 -8.63 26.33 -24.57
CA VAL A 173 -9.85 27.09 -24.91
C VAL A 173 -9.47 28.54 -25.21
N SER A 174 -8.68 28.75 -26.27
CA SER A 174 -8.55 30.07 -26.88
C SER A 174 -9.84 30.38 -27.67
N PRO A 175 -10.45 31.57 -27.55
CA PRO A 175 -11.64 31.92 -28.31
C PRO A 175 -11.29 32.17 -29.78
N ALA A 176 -11.13 31.10 -30.55
CA ALA A 176 -11.07 31.18 -32.01
C ALA A 176 -12.50 31.18 -32.56
N HIS A 177 -13.18 32.33 -32.45
CA HIS A 177 -14.20 32.78 -33.42
C HIS A 177 -14.79 34.14 -33.01
N GLN A 178 -14.13 35.21 -33.45
CA GLN A 178 -14.86 36.42 -33.80
C GLN A 178 -14.13 37.12 -34.95
N ASP A 179 -14.11 36.45 -36.11
CA ASP A 179 -13.74 37.07 -37.37
C ASP A 179 -14.93 37.85 -37.93
N ASN A 180 -14.63 39.11 -38.30
CA ASN A 180 -15.20 39.84 -39.42
C ASN A 180 -16.72 40.05 -39.51
N ARG A 181 -17.20 41.13 -38.90
CA ARG A 181 -18.23 41.97 -39.53
C ARG A 181 -18.25 43.39 -38.95
N ALA A 182 -17.65 44.34 -39.66
CA ALA A 182 -18.21 45.68 -39.93
C ALA A 182 -17.15 46.57 -40.58
N SER A 183 -17.02 46.46 -41.90
CA SER A 183 -16.62 47.59 -42.74
C SER A 183 -17.78 47.85 -43.68
N SER A 184 -18.59 48.86 -43.36
CA SER A 184 -19.46 49.64 -44.26
C SER A 184 -19.97 50.83 -43.47
#